data_AF-A0A1B8Y341-F1
#
_entry.id   AF-A0A1B8Y341-F1
#
_cell.length_a   1.000
_cell.length_b   1.000
_cell.length_c   1.000
_cell.angle_alpha   90.00
_cell.angle_beta   90.00
_cell.angle_gamma   90.00
#
_symmetry.space_group_name_H-M   'P 1'
#
loop_
_entity.id
_entity.type
_entity.pdbx_description
1 polymer ?
#
loop_
_entity_poly.entity_id
_entity_poly.type
_entity_poly.pdbx_seq_one_letter_code
_entity_poly.pdbx_strand_id
1 'polypeptide(L)'
;MGNILCEKIEHNWADFSKAMKSCDSAGCGMVDKDQFKRILQSFCPPLSDRHYNMLCEQYNDGANGYISYMDFLRNVGVCTSAAGDLNGVSTEIVHGSQLREELRQDDLSARMKEIESQATQLVKKMPVEEVIGKLKDCVIGQEFSPRESFLAFAKQHKGRISKKDFRK
;
A
#
# COMPACT_ATOMS: atom_id res chain seq x y z
N MET A 1 22.78 37.48 -17.34
CA MET A 1 22.90 36.40 -18.35
C MET A 1 21.92 35.24 -18.11
N GLY A 2 20.82 35.43 -17.35
CA GLY A 2 19.84 34.38 -17.11
C GLY A 2 18.88 34.14 -18.30
N ASN A 3 18.40 35.21 -18.94
CA ASN A 3 17.19 35.16 -19.78
C ASN A 3 17.24 34.17 -20.97
N ILE A 4 18.37 34.02 -21.66
CA ILE A 4 18.43 33.18 -22.87
C ILE A 4 18.31 31.69 -22.54
N LEU A 5 18.81 31.26 -21.38
CA LEU A 5 18.78 29.85 -20.99
C LEU A 5 17.37 29.43 -20.58
N CYS A 6 16.68 30.27 -19.79
CA CYS A 6 15.29 30.05 -19.39
C CYS A 6 14.39 30.01 -20.62
N GLU A 7 14.49 31.02 -21.49
CA GLU A 7 13.65 31.14 -22.70
C GLU A 7 13.77 29.89 -23.58
N LYS A 8 14.98 29.35 -23.75
CA LYS A 8 15.20 28.14 -24.58
C LYS A 8 14.64 26.88 -23.94
N ILE A 9 14.80 26.73 -22.63
CA ILE A 9 14.27 25.60 -21.89
C ILE A 9 12.74 25.64 -21.88
N GLU A 10 12.15 26.82 -21.61
CA GLU A 10 10.70 27.02 -21.58
C GLU A 10 10.08 26.81 -22.97
N HIS A 11 10.72 27.30 -24.04
CA HIS A 11 10.24 27.09 -25.41
C HIS A 11 10.18 25.60 -25.79
N ASN A 12 11.09 24.78 -25.25
CA ASN A 12 11.19 23.35 -25.54
C ASN A 12 10.79 22.48 -24.34
N TRP A 13 9.97 23.00 -23.42
CA TRP A 13 9.75 22.38 -22.11
C TRP A 13 9.26 20.94 -22.18
N ALA A 14 8.35 20.63 -23.11
CA ALA A 14 7.79 19.28 -23.23
C ALA A 14 8.87 18.22 -23.56
N ASP A 15 9.73 18.52 -24.53
CA ASP A 15 10.80 17.61 -24.93
C ASP A 15 11.97 17.61 -23.94
N PHE A 16 12.29 18.78 -23.39
CA PHE A 16 13.33 18.93 -22.36
C PHE A 16 12.97 18.13 -21.10
N SER A 17 11.74 18.30 -20.59
CA SER A 17 11.27 17.60 -19.40
C SER A 17 11.19 16.09 -19.62
N LYS A 18 10.77 15.65 -20.80
CA LYS A 18 10.78 14.23 -21.18
C LYS A 18 12.19 13.64 -21.22
N ALA A 19 13.15 14.38 -21.79
CA ALA A 19 14.55 13.95 -21.82
C ALA A 19 15.12 13.82 -20.40
N MET A 20 14.87 14.79 -19.52
CA MET A 20 15.33 14.75 -18.13
C MET A 20 14.73 13.57 -17.37
N LYS A 21 13.42 13.33 -17.47
CA LYS A 21 12.77 12.16 -16.87
C LYS A 21 13.30 10.82 -17.40
N SER A 22 13.67 10.76 -18.68
CA SER A 22 14.24 9.53 -19.25
C SER A 22 15.61 9.19 -18.68
N CYS A 23 16.34 10.19 -18.19
CA CYS A 23 17.61 10.03 -17.49
C CYS A 23 17.43 9.79 -15.98
N ASP A 24 16.41 10.41 -15.38
CA ASP A 24 16.04 10.27 -13.97
C ASP A 24 14.85 9.32 -13.79
N SER A 25 15.06 8.03 -14.10
CA SER A 25 14.02 7.00 -13.97
C SER A 25 13.59 6.76 -12.52
N ALA A 26 14.44 7.11 -11.55
CA ALA A 26 14.15 7.03 -10.12
C ALA A 26 13.33 8.22 -9.61
N GLY A 27 13.22 9.31 -10.38
CA GLY A 27 12.55 10.53 -9.98
C GLY A 27 13.21 11.24 -8.80
N CYS A 28 14.52 11.09 -8.62
CA CYS A 28 15.26 11.65 -7.49
C CYS A 28 15.71 13.10 -7.71
N GLY A 29 15.47 13.67 -8.89
CA GLY A 29 15.87 15.03 -9.24
C GLY A 29 17.35 15.16 -9.62
N MET A 30 18.03 14.03 -9.88
CA MET A 30 19.45 13.95 -10.18
C MET A 30 19.69 13.27 -11.52
N VAL A 31 20.69 13.75 -12.27
CA VAL A 31 21.14 13.11 -13.52
C VAL A 31 22.66 13.07 -13.58
N ASP A 32 23.20 12.10 -14.32
CA ASP A 32 24.64 12.02 -14.55
C ASP A 32 25.15 13.25 -15.33
N LYS A 33 26.40 13.65 -15.07
CA LYS A 33 27.03 14.81 -15.70
C LYS A 33 27.04 14.70 -17.23
N ASP A 34 27.35 13.56 -17.83
CA ASP A 34 27.40 13.45 -19.29
C ASP A 34 25.99 13.49 -19.90
N GLN A 35 25.00 12.95 -19.20
CA GLN A 35 23.59 13.05 -19.59
C GLN A 35 23.11 14.50 -19.54
N PHE A 36 23.40 15.22 -18.46
CA PHE A 36 23.09 16.64 -18.32
C PHE A 36 23.72 17.47 -19.44
N LYS A 37 24.98 17.19 -19.80
CA LYS A 37 25.68 17.84 -20.91
C LYS A 37 24.94 17.67 -22.22
N ARG A 38 24.62 16.43 -22.56
CA ARG A 38 23.99 16.07 -23.83
C ARG A 38 22.61 16.70 -23.98
N ILE A 39 21.84 16.73 -22.89
CA ILE A 39 20.53 17.40 -22.88
C ILE A 39 20.71 18.91 -23.08
N LEU A 40 21.58 19.57 -22.30
CA LEU A 40 21.79 21.01 -22.47
C LEU A 40 22.33 21.39 -23.85
N GLN A 41 23.20 20.58 -24.46
CA GLN A 41 23.69 20.84 -25.82
C GLN A 41 22.57 20.73 -26.87
N SER A 42 21.62 19.80 -26.67
CA SER A 42 20.49 19.61 -27.59
C SER A 42 19.51 20.77 -27.56
N PHE A 43 19.21 21.32 -26.37
CA PHE A 43 18.17 22.34 -26.20
C PHE A 43 18.75 23.76 -26.09
N CYS A 44 20.01 23.89 -25.68
CA CYS A 44 20.71 25.15 -25.44
C CYS A 44 22.08 25.21 -26.16
N PRO A 45 22.12 25.09 -27.51
CA PRO A 45 23.36 24.99 -28.27
C PRO A 45 24.38 26.15 -28.16
N PRO A 46 24.03 27.43 -27.87
CA PRO A 46 25.06 28.47 -27.70
C PRO A 46 25.82 28.39 -26.37
N LEU A 47 25.58 27.36 -25.55
CA LEU A 47 26.29 27.17 -24.29
C LEU A 47 27.71 26.62 -24.56
N SER A 48 28.73 27.41 -24.23
CA SER A 48 30.13 26.99 -24.34
C SER A 48 30.47 25.91 -23.31
N ASP A 49 31.51 25.10 -23.57
CA ASP A 49 32.02 24.12 -22.60
C ASP A 49 32.42 24.75 -21.26
N ARG A 50 32.90 26.01 -21.29
CA ARG A 50 33.21 26.76 -20.07
C ARG A 50 31.96 27.03 -19.24
N HIS A 51 30.89 27.51 -19.87
CA HIS A 51 29.62 27.75 -19.18
C HIS A 51 29.02 26.44 -18.66
N TYR A 52 29.15 25.37 -19.44
CA TYR A 52 28.74 24.04 -19.03
C TYR A 52 29.47 23.57 -17.75
N ASN A 53 30.80 23.65 -17.73
CA ASN A 53 31.58 23.25 -16.57
C ASN A 53 31.23 24.06 -15.32
N MET A 54 30.98 25.36 -15.46
CA MET A 54 30.51 26.20 -14.35
C MET A 54 29.15 25.75 -13.79
N LEU A 55 28.21 25.37 -14.67
CA LEU A 55 26.92 24.81 -14.22
C LEU A 55 27.15 23.48 -13.50
N CYS A 56 27.98 22.59 -14.02
CA CYS A 56 28.27 21.34 -13.34
C CYS A 56 28.88 21.56 -11.96
N GLU A 57 29.87 22.43 -11.83
CA GLU A 57 30.49 22.74 -10.54
C GLU A 57 29.45 23.27 -9.54
N GLN A 58 28.57 24.16 -10.00
CA GLN A 58 27.55 24.79 -9.16
C GLN A 58 26.46 23.81 -8.69
N TYR A 59 26.09 22.83 -9.51
CA TYR A 59 24.94 21.95 -9.25
C TYR A 59 25.33 20.49 -8.98
N ASN A 60 26.62 20.15 -8.88
CA ASN A 60 27.01 18.79 -8.53
C ASN A 60 26.82 18.49 -7.03
N ASP A 61 26.53 17.23 -6.69
CA ASP A 61 26.31 16.79 -5.30
C ASP A 61 27.59 16.66 -4.44
N GLY A 62 28.76 16.88 -5.02
CA GLY A 62 30.07 16.83 -4.39
C GLY A 62 30.68 15.43 -4.26
N ALA A 63 29.86 14.38 -4.21
CA ALA A 63 30.28 13.03 -3.81
C ALA A 63 30.22 12.01 -4.95
N ASN A 64 29.24 12.13 -5.86
CA ASN A 64 28.88 11.03 -6.77
C ASN A 64 28.87 11.41 -8.26
N GLY A 65 29.24 12.64 -8.63
CA GLY A 65 29.28 13.08 -10.03
C GLY A 65 27.91 13.35 -10.66
N TYR A 66 26.84 13.34 -9.87
CA TYR A 66 25.49 13.69 -10.30
C TYR A 66 25.23 15.19 -10.20
N ILE A 67 24.31 15.68 -11.04
CA ILE A 67 23.85 17.06 -11.10
C ILE A 67 22.40 17.14 -10.61
N SER A 68 22.15 18.02 -9.64
CA SER A 68 20.80 18.41 -9.20
C SER A 68 20.17 19.30 -10.26
N TYR A 69 19.46 18.69 -11.21
CA TYR A 69 18.80 19.46 -12.26
C TYR A 69 17.59 20.24 -11.75
N MET A 70 17.01 19.82 -10.62
CA MET A 70 15.92 20.53 -9.96
C MET A 70 16.38 21.89 -9.41
N ASP A 71 17.56 21.94 -8.78
CA ASP A 71 18.14 23.20 -8.31
C ASP A 71 18.61 24.09 -9.47
N PHE A 72 19.13 23.48 -10.54
CA PHE A 72 19.44 24.17 -11.79
C PHE A 72 18.20 24.89 -12.36
N LEU A 73 17.08 24.17 -12.54
CA LEU A 73 15.85 24.74 -13.10
C LEU A 73 15.28 25.86 -12.23
N ARG A 74 15.30 25.67 -10.90
CA ARG A 74 14.87 26.67 -9.93
C ARG A 74 15.70 27.95 -10.03
N ASN A 75 17.02 27.82 -10.12
CA ASN A 75 17.94 28.96 -10.16
C ASN A 75 17.95 29.69 -11.51
N VAL A 76 17.71 28.95 -12.61
CA VAL A 76 17.50 29.56 -13.92
C VAL A 76 16.15 30.28 -13.95
N GLY A 77 15.22 30.02 -13.03
CA GLY A 77 13.94 30.72 -12.97
C GLY A 77 12.91 30.16 -13.94
N VAL A 78 13.10 28.91 -14.37
CA VAL A 78 12.08 28.17 -15.10
C VAL A 78 10.92 27.95 -14.14
N CYS A 79 9.80 28.62 -14.39
CA CYS A 79 8.65 28.56 -13.50
C CYS A 79 8.06 27.14 -13.51
N THR A 80 8.26 26.42 -12.41
CA THR A 80 7.79 25.05 -12.19
C THR A 80 6.26 24.91 -12.11
N SER A 81 5.50 25.96 -12.44
CA SER A 81 4.07 25.85 -12.76
C SER A 81 3.81 24.94 -13.97
N ALA A 82 4.77 24.85 -14.90
CA ALA A 82 4.80 23.84 -15.97
C ALA A 82 5.40 22.49 -15.51
N ALA A 83 5.94 22.42 -14.28
CA ALA A 83 6.54 21.22 -13.70
C ALA A 83 5.56 20.28 -12.98
N GLY A 84 4.24 20.50 -13.14
CA GLY A 84 3.27 19.41 -12.98
C GLY A 84 3.62 18.20 -13.87
N ASP A 85 4.42 18.41 -14.92
CA ASP A 85 5.01 17.33 -15.68
C ASP A 85 6.20 16.69 -14.96
N LEU A 86 7.22 17.41 -14.49
CA LEU A 86 8.43 16.80 -13.90
C LEU A 86 8.14 16.05 -12.60
N ASN A 87 7.35 16.66 -11.74
CA ASN A 87 6.79 15.97 -10.58
C ASN A 87 5.53 15.31 -11.06
N GLY A 88 5.67 14.12 -11.65
CA GLY A 88 4.55 13.22 -11.81
C GLY A 88 3.93 13.02 -10.43
N VAL A 89 2.89 13.79 -10.12
CA VAL A 89 2.05 13.58 -8.93
C VAL A 89 1.49 12.14 -8.92
N SER A 90 1.60 11.43 -10.04
CA SER A 90 1.37 9.98 -10.19
C SER A 90 2.46 9.04 -9.65
N THR A 91 3.71 9.44 -9.38
CA THR A 91 4.77 8.52 -8.92
C THR A 91 5.15 8.67 -7.45
N GLU A 92 4.97 9.84 -6.82
CA GLU A 92 5.25 10.00 -5.37
C GLU A 92 4.25 9.28 -4.46
N ILE A 93 3.11 8.84 -5.01
CA ILE A 93 2.17 7.98 -4.28
C ILE A 93 2.69 6.54 -4.20
N VAL A 94 3.70 6.12 -4.96
CA VAL A 94 4.06 4.68 -5.11
C VAL A 94 5.19 4.21 -4.17
N HIS A 95 6.27 4.97 -3.97
CA HIS A 95 7.44 4.41 -3.26
C HIS A 95 7.32 4.40 -1.73
N GLY A 96 6.58 5.37 -1.16
CA GLY A 96 6.24 5.39 0.26
C GLY A 96 4.96 4.63 0.61
N SER A 97 4.18 4.18 -0.39
CA SER A 97 2.96 3.42 -0.17
C SER A 97 3.21 1.92 -0.13
N GLN A 98 4.15 1.38 -0.91
CA GLN A 98 4.35 -0.07 -0.98
C GLN A 98 4.57 -0.71 0.41
N LEU A 99 5.53 -0.22 1.20
CA LEU A 99 5.78 -0.75 2.55
C LEU A 99 4.62 -0.49 3.53
N ARG A 100 3.96 0.67 3.41
CA ARG A 100 2.82 1.03 4.26
C ARG A 100 1.58 0.21 3.92
N GLU A 101 1.40 -0.10 2.64
CA GLU A 101 0.32 -0.90 2.08
C GLU A 101 0.55 -2.37 2.39
N GLU A 102 1.78 -2.87 2.32
CA GLU A 102 2.16 -4.22 2.78
C GLU A 102 1.92 -4.37 4.28
N LEU A 103 2.38 -3.44 5.12
CA LEU A 103 2.08 -3.44 6.56
C LEU A 103 0.57 -3.38 6.85
N ARG A 104 -0.18 -2.58 6.07
CA ARG A 104 -1.63 -2.48 6.18
C ARG A 104 -2.31 -3.77 5.75
N GLN A 105 -1.85 -4.43 4.68
CA GLN A 105 -2.39 -5.68 4.18
C GLN A 105 -2.11 -6.83 5.15
N ASP A 106 -0.92 -6.87 5.75
CA ASP A 106 -0.56 -7.85 6.79
C ASP A 106 -1.44 -7.67 8.04
N ASP A 107 -1.61 -6.43 8.50
CA ASP A 107 -2.49 -6.12 9.64
C ASP A 107 -3.96 -6.49 9.37
N LEU A 108 -4.47 -6.17 8.17
CA LEU A 108 -5.83 -6.53 7.76
C LEU A 108 -6.00 -8.05 7.64
N SER A 109 -5.01 -8.76 7.11
CA SER A 109 -4.99 -10.22 6.97
C SER A 109 -5.01 -10.91 8.34
N ALA A 110 -4.22 -10.41 9.29
CA ALA A 110 -4.21 -10.91 10.67
C ALA A 110 -5.58 -10.73 11.34
N ARG A 111 -6.18 -9.54 11.22
CA ARG A 111 -7.51 -9.25 11.77
C ARG A 111 -8.61 -10.10 11.12
N MET A 112 -8.54 -10.33 9.81
CA MET A 112 -9.52 -11.16 9.09
C MET A 112 -9.45 -12.63 9.52
N LYS A 113 -8.24 -13.20 9.70
CA LYS A 113 -8.06 -14.54 10.26
C LYS A 113 -8.58 -14.67 11.68
N GLU A 114 -8.44 -13.63 12.50
CA GLU A 114 -8.98 -13.63 13.86
C GLU A 114 -10.52 -13.62 13.86
N ILE A 115 -11.14 -12.82 13.01
CA ILE A 115 -12.60 -12.80 12.83
C ILE A 115 -13.10 -14.17 12.35
N GLU A 116 -12.44 -14.78 11.36
CA GLU A 116 -12.77 -16.12 10.87
C GLU A 116 -12.61 -17.19 11.96
N SER A 117 -11.54 -17.11 12.76
CA SER A 117 -11.33 -17.99 13.91
C SER A 117 -12.46 -17.85 14.94
N GLN A 118 -12.82 -16.61 15.29
CA GLN A 118 -13.91 -16.36 16.24
C GLN A 118 -15.26 -16.83 15.68
N ALA A 119 -15.55 -16.56 14.41
CA ALA A 119 -16.76 -17.03 13.74
C ALA A 119 -16.82 -18.57 13.68
N THR A 120 -15.73 -19.24 13.33
CA THR A 120 -15.68 -20.71 13.30
C THR A 120 -15.81 -21.32 14.70
N GLN A 121 -15.30 -20.67 15.75
CA GLN A 121 -15.51 -21.10 17.14
C GLN A 121 -16.96 -20.94 17.58
N LEU A 122 -17.63 -19.85 17.19
CA LEU A 122 -19.06 -19.63 17.47
C LEU A 122 -19.92 -20.69 16.79
N VAL A 123 -19.61 -21.06 15.54
CA VAL A 123 -20.37 -22.10 14.82
C VAL A 123 -20.04 -23.51 15.32
N LYS A 124 -18.81 -23.76 15.81
CA LYS A 124 -18.40 -25.07 16.34
C LYS A 124 -18.87 -25.39 17.76
N LYS A 125 -19.32 -24.40 18.53
CA LYS A 125 -19.78 -24.61 19.91
C LYS A 125 -21.20 -24.08 20.05
N MET A 126 -22.20 -24.93 19.79
CA MET A 126 -23.56 -24.61 20.24
C MET A 126 -23.50 -24.55 21.77
N PRO A 127 -23.70 -23.36 22.39
CA PRO A 127 -23.60 -23.22 23.83
C PRO A 127 -24.62 -24.15 24.50
N VAL A 128 -24.28 -24.70 25.66
CA VAL A 128 -25.13 -25.71 26.32
C VAL A 128 -26.53 -25.15 26.60
N GLU A 129 -26.64 -23.84 26.76
CA GLU A 129 -27.87 -23.07 26.93
C GLU A 129 -28.77 -23.16 25.69
N GLU A 130 -28.20 -23.06 24.49
CA GLU A 130 -28.95 -23.20 23.23
C GLU A 130 -29.34 -24.67 22.96
N VAL A 131 -28.47 -25.62 23.34
CA VAL A 131 -28.80 -27.06 23.33
C VAL A 131 -29.98 -27.36 24.24
N ILE A 132 -29.99 -26.82 25.45
CA ILE A 132 -31.09 -26.97 26.41
C ILE A 132 -32.36 -26.30 25.88
N GLY A 133 -32.25 -25.11 25.29
CA GLY A 133 -33.39 -24.39 24.68
C GLY A 133 -34.07 -25.22 23.60
N LYS A 134 -33.30 -25.67 22.59
CA LYS A 134 -33.81 -26.52 21.49
C LYS A 134 -34.41 -27.83 22.00
N LEU A 135 -33.81 -28.43 23.03
CA LEU A 135 -34.36 -29.66 23.63
C LEU A 135 -35.72 -29.41 24.28
N LYS A 136 -35.90 -28.29 24.98
CA LYS A 136 -37.20 -27.92 25.59
C LYS A 136 -38.26 -27.68 24.52
N ASP A 137 -37.93 -26.96 23.46
CA ASP A 137 -38.87 -26.67 22.37
C ASP A 137 -39.34 -27.95 21.67
N CYS A 138 -38.42 -28.88 21.39
CA CYS A 138 -38.75 -30.19 20.82
C CYS A 138 -39.64 -31.03 21.75
N VAL A 139 -39.36 -31.03 23.05
CA VAL A 139 -40.13 -31.78 24.05
C VAL A 139 -41.54 -31.23 24.22
N ILE A 140 -41.71 -29.91 24.15
CA ILE A 140 -43.04 -29.27 24.26
C ILE A 140 -43.90 -29.59 23.04
N GLY A 141 -43.29 -29.75 21.85
CA GLY A 141 -43.99 -30.10 20.61
C GLY A 141 -44.27 -31.59 20.41
N GLN A 142 -43.77 -32.47 21.28
CA GLN A 142 -43.99 -33.92 21.19
C GLN A 142 -45.09 -34.37 22.17
N GLU A 143 -45.96 -35.28 21.73
CA GLU A 143 -47.07 -35.81 22.55
C GLU A 143 -46.64 -36.81 23.65
N PHE A 144 -45.34 -37.13 23.77
CA PHE A 144 -44.87 -38.04 24.82
C PHE A 144 -44.28 -37.28 26.01
N SER A 145 -44.55 -37.78 27.21
CA SER A 145 -43.93 -37.27 28.43
C SER A 145 -42.51 -37.81 28.55
N PRO A 146 -41.45 -36.99 28.46
CA PRO A 146 -40.06 -37.47 28.59
C PRO A 146 -39.85 -38.22 29.92
N ARG A 147 -40.62 -37.85 30.94
CA ARG A 147 -40.60 -38.46 32.26
C ARG A 147 -40.83 -39.97 32.21
N GLU A 148 -41.74 -40.44 31.36
CA GLU A 148 -42.08 -41.88 31.27
C GLU A 148 -40.94 -42.67 30.62
N SER A 149 -40.36 -42.12 29.54
CA SER A 149 -39.17 -42.69 28.89
C SER A 149 -37.98 -42.73 29.83
N PHE A 150 -37.70 -41.64 30.55
CA PHE A 150 -36.62 -41.61 31.53
C PHE A 150 -36.86 -42.58 32.69
N LEU A 151 -38.11 -42.72 33.17
CA LEU A 151 -38.45 -43.68 34.23
C LEU A 151 -38.33 -45.14 33.77
N ALA A 152 -38.60 -45.44 32.50
CA ALA A 152 -38.40 -46.78 31.95
C ALA A 152 -36.93 -47.23 32.06
N PHE A 153 -35.98 -46.31 31.83
CA PHE A 153 -34.54 -46.58 31.92
C PHE A 153 -33.95 -46.37 33.32
N ALA A 154 -34.52 -45.49 34.15
CA ALA A 154 -33.98 -45.14 35.47
C ALA A 154 -34.33 -46.13 36.60
N LYS A 155 -35.16 -47.15 36.33
CA LYS A 155 -35.62 -48.15 37.31
C LYS A 155 -34.50 -48.90 38.07
N GLN A 156 -33.27 -48.87 37.58
CA GLN A 156 -32.14 -49.58 38.20
C GLN A 156 -31.16 -48.68 38.99
N HIS A 157 -31.25 -47.34 38.89
CA HIS A 157 -30.20 -46.44 39.43
C HIS A 157 -30.70 -45.13 40.06
N LYS A 158 -31.74 -45.18 40.93
CA LYS A 158 -32.16 -44.05 41.79
C LYS A 158 -32.24 -42.68 41.05
N GLY A 159 -32.81 -42.65 39.84
CA GLY A 159 -32.96 -41.41 39.07
C GLY A 159 -31.73 -40.98 38.27
N ARG A 160 -30.71 -41.82 38.14
CA ARG A 160 -29.57 -41.63 37.23
C ARG A 160 -29.69 -42.57 36.04
N ILE A 161 -29.22 -42.13 34.88
CA ILE A 161 -29.13 -42.93 33.65
C ILE A 161 -27.72 -42.82 33.07
N SER A 162 -27.27 -43.85 32.36
CA SER A 162 -25.94 -43.84 31.74
C SER A 162 -25.93 -42.95 30.50
N LYS A 163 -24.76 -42.43 30.11
CA LYS A 163 -24.59 -41.67 28.85
C LYS A 163 -24.98 -42.49 27.61
N LYS A 164 -24.79 -43.82 27.67
CA LYS A 164 -25.17 -44.74 26.59
C LYS A 164 -26.69 -44.84 26.46
N ASP A 165 -27.40 -44.86 27.58
CA ASP A 165 -28.87 -44.96 27.58
C ASP A 165 -29.54 -43.61 27.31
N PHE A 166 -28.91 -42.49 27.68
CA PHE A 166 -29.39 -41.14 27.31
C PHE A 166 -29.42 -40.88 25.80
N ARG A 167 -28.59 -41.59 25.02
CA ARG A 167 -28.49 -41.43 23.56
C ARG A 167 -29.47 -42.27 22.75
N LYS A 168 -30.15 -43.23 23.38
CA LYS A 168 -31.12 -44.12 22.74
C LYS A 168 -32.49 -43.45 22.72
#